data_AF-A0A7X9HGZ2-F1
#
_entry.id   AF-A0A7X9HGZ2-F1
#
_cell.length_a   1.000
_cell.length_b   1.000
_cell.length_c   1.000
_cell.angle_alpha   90.00
_cell.angle_beta   90.00
_cell.angle_gamma   90.00
#
_symmetry.space_group_name_H-M   'P 1'
#
loop_
_entity.id
_entity.type
_entity.pdbx_description
1 polymer ?
#
loop_
_entity_poly.entity_id
_entity_poly.type
_entity_poly.pdbx_seq_one_letter_code
_entity_poly.pdbx_strand_id
1 'polypeptide(L)'
;MDTIAISRDDAEKYGCPYCGYQSGFNHVSGRGASVITCGECKQCFIVLSPGVNVSPFGIESGKGQKVYPKLSEHPRKGTPKHGAPDKRPEKGGEFFHSRGIGLDNCICFVCGTRDRTGRGHFCLNNIAAFVTCKAAGERVVAMFGRGARLDYREREPDRVQVKIGACDKHLSNLKKLEKLTENGVITEDMVRQAGG
;
A
#
# COMPACT_ATOMS: atom_id res chain seq x y z
N MET A 1 -22.12 11.69 8.52
CA MET A 1 -20.79 11.45 9.11
C MET A 1 -20.21 12.79 9.49
N ASP A 2 -19.64 12.89 10.68
CA ASP A 2 -19.05 14.14 11.15
C ASP A 2 -17.70 14.38 10.46
N THR A 3 -17.52 15.58 9.92
CA THR A 3 -16.26 15.99 9.30
C THR A 3 -15.22 16.24 10.39
N ILE A 4 -14.09 15.53 10.32
CA ILE A 4 -13.00 15.65 11.29
C ILE A 4 -12.13 16.85 10.91
N ALA A 5 -11.78 17.69 11.87
CA ALA A 5 -10.75 18.72 11.72
C ALA A 5 -9.50 18.36 12.53
N ILE A 6 -8.36 18.29 11.85
CA ILE A 6 -7.06 17.95 12.44
C ILE A 6 -6.06 19.09 12.24
N SER A 7 -5.00 19.10 13.04
CA SER A 7 -3.91 20.06 12.85
C SER A 7 -3.13 19.75 11.57
N ARG A 8 -2.50 20.78 10.98
CA ARG A 8 -1.57 20.61 9.87
C ARG A 8 -0.43 19.64 10.19
N ASP A 9 0.16 19.76 11.37
CA ASP A 9 1.25 18.90 11.80
C ASP A 9 0.83 17.43 11.88
N ASP A 10 -0.39 17.17 12.38
CA ASP A 10 -0.92 15.82 12.42
C ASP A 10 -1.26 15.29 11.02
N ALA A 11 -1.83 16.11 10.14
CA ALA A 11 -2.09 15.72 8.75
C ALA A 11 -0.76 15.38 8.03
N GLU A 12 0.30 16.14 8.28
CA GLU A 12 1.63 15.90 7.70
C GLU A 12 2.29 14.63 8.24
N LYS A 13 1.99 14.21 9.48
CA LYS A 13 2.55 12.99 10.10
C LYS A 13 1.70 11.74 9.86
N TYR A 14 0.38 11.86 9.95
CA TYR A 14 -0.56 10.74 10.07
C TYR A 14 -1.57 10.66 8.91
N GLY A 15 -1.60 11.68 8.04
CA GLY A 15 -2.30 11.65 6.75
C GLY A 15 -3.80 11.94 6.88
N CYS A 16 -4.61 11.30 6.05
CA CYS A 16 -6.05 11.36 6.18
C CYS A 16 -6.50 10.80 7.55
N PRO A 17 -7.38 11.48 8.31
CA PRO A 17 -7.83 11.00 9.62
C PRO A 17 -8.67 9.73 9.55
N TYR A 18 -9.26 9.42 8.39
CA TYR A 18 -10.10 8.24 8.20
C TYR A 18 -9.30 6.99 7.80
N CYS A 19 -8.33 7.12 6.89
CA CYS A 19 -7.59 5.96 6.38
C CYS A 19 -6.07 6.08 6.47
N GLY A 20 -5.52 7.29 6.60
CA GLY A 20 -4.08 7.54 6.67
C GLY A 20 -3.41 7.94 5.38
N TYR A 21 -4.12 7.93 4.27
CA TYR A 21 -3.54 8.24 2.98
C TYR A 21 -2.99 9.67 2.94
N GLN A 22 -1.80 9.84 2.37
CA GLN A 22 -1.04 11.08 2.44
C GLN A 22 -1.46 12.13 1.40
N SER A 23 -2.21 11.75 0.38
CA SER A 23 -2.59 12.63 -0.72
C SER A 23 -4.09 12.91 -0.75
N GLY A 24 -4.48 14.06 -1.28
CA GLY A 24 -5.85 14.50 -1.37
C GLY A 24 -6.02 15.70 -2.29
N PHE A 25 -7.28 15.98 -2.62
CA PHE A 25 -7.66 17.15 -3.39
C PHE A 25 -8.11 18.26 -2.44
N ASN A 26 -7.55 19.45 -2.60
CA ASN A 26 -7.89 20.63 -1.80
C ASN A 26 -8.98 21.43 -2.53
N HIS A 27 -10.17 21.52 -1.92
CA HIS A 27 -11.31 22.22 -2.52
C HIS A 27 -11.26 23.71 -2.27
N VAL A 28 -10.92 24.11 -1.04
CA VAL A 28 -10.89 25.50 -0.61
C VAL A 28 -9.85 25.66 0.49
N SER A 29 -9.14 26.78 0.46
CA SER A 29 -8.17 27.17 1.48
C SER A 29 -8.24 28.65 1.76
N GLY A 30 -8.16 29.01 3.04
CA GLY A 30 -8.26 30.39 3.47
C GLY A 30 -8.44 30.49 4.99
N ARG A 31 -8.06 31.66 5.54
CA ARG A 31 -8.19 31.96 6.99
C ARG A 31 -7.63 30.86 7.92
N GLY A 32 -6.53 30.22 7.50
CA GLY A 32 -5.86 29.19 8.30
C GLY A 32 -6.55 27.82 8.32
N ALA A 33 -7.40 27.52 7.34
CA ALA A 33 -7.98 26.19 7.16
C ALA A 33 -7.97 25.75 5.69
N SER A 34 -8.06 24.44 5.48
CA SER A 34 -8.22 23.80 4.17
C SER A 34 -9.24 22.66 4.26
N VAL A 35 -10.12 22.54 3.27
CA VAL A 35 -11.04 21.40 3.13
C VAL A 35 -10.47 20.44 2.10
N ILE A 36 -10.16 19.21 2.53
CA ILE A 36 -9.44 18.21 1.73
C ILE A 36 -10.31 16.98 1.56
N THR A 37 -10.40 16.46 0.33
CA THR A 37 -10.91 15.11 0.06
C THR A 37 -9.75 14.15 -0.07
N CYS A 38 -9.77 13.07 0.72
CA CYS A 38 -8.76 12.03 0.66
C CYS A 38 -8.71 11.36 -0.73
N GLY A 39 -7.49 11.17 -1.27
CA GLY A 39 -7.30 10.51 -2.56
C GLY A 39 -7.67 9.03 -2.59
N GLU A 40 -7.66 8.35 -1.43
CA GLU A 40 -7.96 6.92 -1.29
C GLU A 40 -9.42 6.69 -0.85
N CYS A 41 -9.75 6.97 0.43
CA CYS A 41 -11.08 6.69 0.97
C CYS A 41 -12.18 7.67 0.56
N LYS A 42 -11.84 8.74 -0.19
CA LYS A 42 -12.75 9.78 -0.68
C LYS A 42 -13.50 10.57 0.41
N GLN A 43 -13.17 10.38 1.68
CA GLN A 43 -13.75 11.16 2.77
C GLN A 43 -13.18 12.58 2.81
N CYS A 44 -14.03 13.54 3.17
CA CYS A 44 -13.65 14.94 3.36
C CYS A 44 -13.25 15.20 4.82
N PHE A 45 -12.15 15.91 5.03
CA PHE A 45 -11.69 16.37 6.34
C PHE A 45 -11.14 17.79 6.24
N ILE A 46 -10.96 18.42 7.39
CA ILE A 46 -10.41 19.78 7.48
C ILE A 46 -9.02 19.72 8.09
N VAL A 47 -8.11 20.50 7.52
CA VAL A 47 -6.78 20.73 8.08
C VAL A 47 -6.70 22.17 8.56
N LEU A 48 -6.32 22.35 9.83
CA LEU A 48 -6.21 23.65 10.48
C LEU A 48 -4.75 24.03 10.70
N SER A 49 -4.40 25.27 10.38
CA SER A 49 -3.08 25.84 10.66
C SER A 49 -2.83 25.96 12.17
N PRO A 50 -1.55 26.02 12.61
CA PRO A 50 -1.22 26.27 14.01
C PRO A 50 -1.96 27.50 14.57
N GLY A 51 -2.54 27.35 15.78
CA GLY A 51 -3.32 28.39 16.44
C GLY A 51 -4.79 28.50 16.03
N VAL A 52 -5.25 27.74 15.03
CA VAL A 52 -6.67 27.71 14.62
C VAL A 52 -7.37 26.50 15.25
N ASN A 53 -8.35 26.77 16.12
CA ASN A 53 -9.08 25.73 16.86
C ASN A 53 -10.46 25.40 16.29
N VAL A 54 -10.98 26.20 15.35
CA VAL A 54 -12.29 26.01 14.72
C VAL A 54 -12.16 26.36 13.24
N SER A 55 -12.72 25.52 12.38
CA SER A 55 -12.78 25.81 10.94
C SER A 55 -13.56 27.11 10.68
N PRO A 56 -13.05 28.01 9.83
CA PRO A 56 -13.82 29.15 9.32
C PRO A 56 -14.82 28.72 8.24
N PHE A 57 -14.70 27.50 7.71
CA PHE A 57 -15.62 26.92 6.73
C PHE A 57 -16.67 26.06 7.41
N GLY A 58 -17.94 26.38 7.18
CA GLY A 58 -19.06 25.57 7.61
C GLY A 58 -19.33 24.44 6.62
N ILE A 59 -19.44 23.22 7.13
CA ILE A 59 -19.85 22.04 6.37
C ILE A 59 -21.34 21.80 6.63
N GLU A 60 -22.10 21.54 5.57
CA GLU A 60 -23.52 21.22 5.71
C GLU A 60 -23.68 19.81 6.29
N SER A 61 -24.38 19.72 7.42
CA SER A 61 -24.78 18.45 8.00
C SER A 61 -25.97 17.86 7.25
N GLY A 62 -26.22 16.56 7.39
CA GLY A 62 -27.38 15.88 6.79
C GLY A 62 -28.76 16.39 7.24
N LYS A 63 -28.81 17.39 8.14
CA LYS A 63 -30.02 18.10 8.58
C LYS A 63 -30.13 19.52 8.01
N GLY A 64 -29.28 19.90 7.04
CA GLY A 64 -29.23 21.25 6.45
C GLY A 64 -28.61 22.31 7.37
N GLN A 65 -28.10 21.94 8.55
CA GLN A 65 -27.43 22.85 9.46
C GLN A 65 -25.95 22.96 9.12
N LYS A 66 -25.40 24.18 9.04
CA LYS A 66 -23.96 24.42 8.91
C LYS A 66 -23.26 24.12 10.25
N VAL A 67 -22.31 23.20 10.21
CA VAL A 67 -21.44 22.85 11.32
C VAL A 67 -20.04 23.38 11.03
N TYR A 68 -19.38 23.96 12.02
CA TYR A 68 -18.01 24.45 11.92
C TYR A 68 -17.11 23.51 12.74
N PRO A 69 -16.42 22.55 12.09
CA PRO A 69 -15.65 21.54 12.81
C PRO A 69 -14.56 22.16 13.69
N LYS A 70 -14.49 21.69 14.93
CA LYS A 70 -13.45 22.08 15.89
C LYS A 70 -12.25 21.15 15.75
N LEU A 71 -11.07 21.69 16.02
CA LEU A 71 -9.84 20.91 16.09
C LEU A 71 -10.03 19.73 17.06
N SER A 72 -9.77 18.52 16.57
CA SER A 72 -9.78 17.29 17.34
C SER A 72 -8.43 16.59 17.23
N GLU A 73 -8.13 15.70 18.18
CA GLU A 73 -6.95 14.84 18.08
C GLU A 73 -7.05 13.94 16.84
N HIS A 74 -5.91 13.71 16.18
CA HIS A 74 -5.86 12.84 15.02
C HIS A 74 -6.19 11.39 15.41
N PRO A 75 -7.23 10.74 14.85
CA PRO A 75 -7.64 9.39 15.25
C PRO A 75 -6.56 8.32 15.07
N ARG A 76 -5.65 8.55 14.12
CA ARG A 76 -4.53 7.64 13.80
C ARG A 76 -3.20 8.04 14.44
N LYS A 77 -3.20 8.88 15.47
CA LYS A 77 -1.96 9.34 16.12
C LYS A 77 -1.11 8.13 16.53
N GLY A 78 0.18 8.18 16.20
CA GLY A 78 1.12 7.06 16.37
C GLY A 78 1.18 6.09 15.18
N THR A 79 0.26 6.17 14.23
CA THR A 79 0.31 5.43 12.96
C THR A 79 0.68 6.38 11.82
N PRO A 80 1.87 6.27 11.22
CA PRO A 80 2.28 7.14 10.13
C PRO A 80 1.27 7.19 8.98
N LYS A 81 1.28 8.31 8.26
CA LYS A 81 0.59 8.43 6.98
C LYS A 81 1.15 7.43 5.98
N HIS A 82 0.39 7.14 4.93
CA HIS A 82 0.76 6.14 3.94
C HIS A 82 0.32 6.48 2.54
N GLY A 83 0.76 5.68 1.59
CA GLY A 83 0.14 5.60 0.28
C GLY A 83 0.94 6.35 -0.75
N ALA A 84 2.01 5.70 -1.23
CA ALA A 84 2.53 6.04 -2.54
C ALA A 84 1.38 5.92 -3.56
N PRO A 85 1.28 6.88 -4.50
CA PRO A 85 0.22 6.85 -5.50
C PRO A 85 0.28 5.51 -6.26
N ASP A 86 -0.88 4.91 -6.52
CA ASP A 86 -1.00 3.64 -7.26
C ASP A 86 -0.68 3.83 -8.76
N LYS A 87 0.56 4.24 -9.02
CA LYS A 87 1.12 4.44 -10.35
C LYS A 87 1.49 3.09 -10.94
N ARG A 88 1.20 2.94 -12.22
CA ARG A 88 1.56 1.77 -13.01
C ARG A 88 2.62 2.13 -14.04
N PRO A 89 3.51 1.19 -14.41
CA PRO A 89 4.42 1.40 -15.54
C PRO A 89 3.63 1.65 -16.84
N GLU A 90 4.10 2.57 -17.68
CA GLU A 90 3.42 2.93 -18.95
C GLU A 90 3.23 1.73 -19.88
N LYS A 91 4.16 0.77 -19.83
CA LYS A 91 4.16 -0.44 -20.67
C LYS A 91 3.36 -1.60 -20.06
N GLY A 92 2.59 -1.35 -18.99
CA GLY A 92 1.80 -2.35 -18.27
C GLY A 92 2.55 -3.04 -17.13
N GLY A 93 1.82 -3.88 -16.37
CA GLY A 93 2.35 -4.57 -15.19
C GLY A 93 2.31 -3.73 -13.91
N GLU A 94 3.21 -4.05 -12.98
CA GLU A 94 3.38 -3.36 -11.69
C GLU A 94 4.87 -3.11 -11.40
N PHE A 95 5.18 -2.02 -10.70
CA PHE A 95 6.53 -1.81 -10.17
C PHE A 95 6.87 -2.90 -9.16
N PHE A 96 8.04 -3.50 -9.32
CA PHE A 96 8.46 -4.70 -8.61
C PHE A 96 9.97 -4.65 -8.33
N HIS A 97 10.32 -4.21 -7.12
CA HIS A 97 11.72 -4.04 -6.73
C HIS A 97 12.19 -5.25 -5.92
N SER A 98 12.73 -6.26 -6.61
CA SER A 98 13.28 -7.44 -5.97
C SER A 98 14.47 -7.11 -5.06
N ARG A 99 14.57 -7.84 -3.94
CA ARG A 99 15.72 -7.81 -3.02
C ARG A 99 16.70 -8.97 -3.28
N GLY A 100 16.57 -9.65 -4.41
CA GLY A 100 17.28 -10.90 -4.70
C GLY A 100 16.64 -12.11 -4.05
N ILE A 101 17.22 -13.28 -4.35
CA ILE A 101 16.75 -14.57 -3.85
C ILE A 101 17.27 -14.79 -2.42
N GLY A 102 16.35 -15.00 -1.49
CA GLY A 102 16.60 -15.37 -0.10
C GLY A 102 15.90 -16.66 0.31
N LEU A 103 15.60 -16.78 1.61
CA LEU A 103 14.78 -17.86 2.18
C LEU A 103 13.63 -17.28 3.01
N ASP A 104 12.43 -17.84 2.87
CA ASP A 104 11.26 -17.48 3.68
C ASP A 104 10.29 -18.67 3.79
N ASN A 105 9.41 -18.62 4.80
CA ASN A 105 8.28 -19.51 4.93
C ASN A 105 7.21 -19.14 3.90
N CYS A 106 7.15 -19.92 2.84
CA CYS A 106 6.26 -19.73 1.70
C CYS A 106 6.00 -21.08 1.00
N ILE A 107 5.16 -21.06 -0.05
CA ILE A 107 4.88 -22.24 -0.86
C ILE A 107 5.47 -22.04 -2.26
N CYS A 108 5.80 -23.13 -2.95
CA CYS A 108 6.35 -23.05 -4.31
C CYS A 108 5.31 -22.52 -5.31
N PHE A 109 5.65 -21.50 -6.09
CA PHE A 109 4.75 -20.89 -7.08
C PHE A 109 4.47 -21.78 -8.29
N VAL A 110 5.31 -22.78 -8.53
CA VAL A 110 5.12 -23.77 -9.60
C VAL A 110 4.28 -24.95 -9.09
N CYS A 111 4.78 -25.73 -8.13
CA CYS A 111 4.11 -26.97 -7.71
C CYS A 111 3.27 -26.86 -6.42
N GLY A 112 3.34 -25.76 -5.68
CA GLY A 112 2.58 -25.57 -4.43
C GLY A 112 3.14 -26.28 -3.20
N THR A 113 4.28 -26.97 -3.28
CA THR A 113 4.89 -27.62 -2.10
C THR A 113 5.29 -26.61 -1.03
N ARG A 114 5.21 -27.02 0.23
CA ARG A 114 5.77 -26.34 1.41
C ARG A 114 7.14 -26.88 1.82
N ASP A 115 7.62 -27.90 1.13
CA ASP A 115 8.89 -28.56 1.43
C ASP A 115 9.91 -28.24 0.34
N ARG A 116 10.95 -27.47 0.71
CA ARG A 116 12.00 -27.03 -0.21
C ARG A 116 12.73 -28.22 -0.83
N THR A 117 13.01 -29.26 -0.05
CA THR A 117 13.91 -30.36 -0.43
C THR A 117 13.22 -31.72 -0.56
N GLY A 118 11.99 -31.87 -0.08
CA GLY A 118 11.32 -33.16 0.11
C GLY A 118 11.74 -33.89 1.40
N ARG A 119 12.28 -33.16 2.38
CA ARG A 119 12.77 -33.69 3.67
C ARG A 119 12.26 -32.91 4.89
N GLY A 120 11.17 -32.16 4.74
CA GLY A 120 10.56 -31.34 5.80
C GLY A 120 11.17 -29.94 5.97
N HIS A 121 11.83 -29.37 4.96
CA HIS A 121 12.38 -28.02 5.06
C HIS A 121 11.36 -26.95 4.62
N PHE A 122 10.81 -26.20 5.58
CA PHE A 122 9.70 -25.26 5.34
C PHE A 122 10.11 -23.87 4.85
N CYS A 123 11.39 -23.51 4.95
CA CYS A 123 11.92 -22.28 4.34
C CYS A 123 12.31 -22.57 2.90
N LEU A 124 11.56 -22.01 1.95
CA LEU A 124 11.80 -22.14 0.51
C LEU A 124 12.67 -20.99 0.01
N ASN A 125 13.32 -21.18 -1.14
CA ASN A 125 13.96 -20.09 -1.86
C ASN A 125 12.88 -19.06 -2.19
N ASN A 126 13.11 -17.78 -1.97
CA ASN A 126 12.08 -16.78 -2.21
C ASN A 126 12.62 -15.51 -2.83
N ILE A 127 11.76 -14.83 -3.59
CA ILE A 127 11.92 -13.40 -3.89
C ILE A 127 11.04 -12.64 -2.89
N ALA A 128 11.60 -11.59 -2.30
CA ALA A 128 10.84 -10.58 -1.58
C ALA A 128 11.01 -9.25 -2.32
N ALA A 129 9.94 -8.74 -2.92
CA ALA A 129 9.98 -7.52 -3.72
C ALA A 129 9.09 -6.45 -3.12
N PHE A 130 9.58 -5.22 -3.06
CA PHE A 130 8.75 -4.07 -2.72
C PHE A 130 7.85 -3.69 -3.90
N VAL A 131 6.61 -3.31 -3.58
CA VAL A 131 5.60 -2.82 -4.52
C VAL A 131 5.07 -1.47 -4.02
N THR A 132 4.49 -0.69 -4.91
CA THR A 132 4.13 0.72 -4.63
C THR A 132 3.13 0.87 -3.49
N CYS A 133 2.10 0.02 -3.45
CA CYS A 133 1.04 0.09 -2.46
C CYS A 133 0.38 -1.28 -2.28
N LYS A 134 -0.54 -1.37 -1.30
CA LYS A 134 -1.30 -2.60 -1.01
C LYS A 134 -2.03 -3.12 -2.25
N ALA A 135 -2.75 -2.25 -2.96
CA ALA A 135 -3.50 -2.61 -4.16
C ALA A 135 -2.59 -3.15 -5.28
N ALA A 136 -1.41 -2.53 -5.51
CA ALA A 136 -0.42 -3.04 -6.45
C ALA A 136 0.07 -4.44 -6.03
N GLY A 137 0.34 -4.65 -4.75
CA GLY A 137 0.73 -5.95 -4.21
C GLY A 137 -0.34 -7.03 -4.39
N GLU A 138 -1.61 -6.70 -4.16
CA GLU A 138 -2.74 -7.60 -4.40
C GLU A 138 -2.84 -8.00 -5.88
N ARG A 139 -2.66 -7.04 -6.81
CA ARG A 139 -2.62 -7.33 -8.25
C ARG A 139 -1.46 -8.22 -8.64
N VAL A 140 -0.26 -7.99 -8.11
CA VAL A 140 0.89 -8.88 -8.35
C VAL A 140 0.62 -10.28 -7.83
N VAL A 141 0.07 -10.43 -6.61
CA VAL A 141 -0.29 -11.76 -6.06
C VAL A 141 -1.29 -12.48 -6.98
N ALA A 142 -2.28 -11.75 -7.52
CA ALA A 142 -3.26 -12.30 -8.44
C ALA A 142 -2.67 -12.78 -9.79
N MET A 143 -1.50 -12.27 -10.20
CA MET A 143 -0.78 -12.79 -11.38
C MET A 143 -0.33 -14.24 -11.19
N PHE A 144 -0.24 -14.71 -9.94
CA PHE A 144 0.16 -16.08 -9.61
C PHE A 144 -1.05 -16.90 -9.19
N GLY A 145 -1.19 -18.10 -9.75
CA GLY A 145 -2.20 -19.06 -9.27
C GLY A 145 -1.90 -19.67 -7.89
N ARG A 146 -0.66 -19.54 -7.40
CA ARG A 146 -0.17 -20.00 -6.09
C ARG A 146 1.23 -19.45 -5.78
N GLY A 147 1.67 -19.57 -4.54
CA GLY A 147 3.07 -19.33 -4.15
C GLY A 147 3.52 -17.88 -4.05
N ALA A 148 2.69 -16.92 -4.46
CA ALA A 148 2.82 -15.53 -4.09
C ALA A 148 1.94 -15.19 -2.89
N ARG A 149 2.43 -14.34 -1.98
CA ARG A 149 1.64 -13.76 -0.90
C ARG A 149 2.03 -12.30 -0.65
N LEU A 150 1.08 -11.52 -0.17
CA LEU A 150 1.32 -10.16 0.29
C LEU A 150 1.84 -10.18 1.74
N ASP A 151 2.94 -9.50 2.01
CA ASP A 151 3.40 -9.11 3.35
C ASP A 151 3.09 -7.62 3.50
N TYR A 152 1.91 -7.35 4.04
CA TYR A 152 1.40 -6.02 4.34
C TYR A 152 1.04 -5.93 5.82
N ARG A 153 1.38 -4.81 6.45
CA ARG A 153 1.09 -4.54 7.86
C ARG A 153 0.52 -3.13 7.95
N GLU A 154 -0.64 -3.00 8.58
CA GLU A 154 -1.34 -1.69 8.70
C GLU A 154 -0.47 -0.63 9.41
N ARG A 155 0.40 -1.06 10.33
CA ARG A 155 1.35 -0.20 11.05
C ARG A 155 2.63 0.15 10.27
N GLU A 156 2.92 -0.54 9.16
CA GLU A 156 4.04 -0.25 8.25
C GLU A 156 3.52 -0.16 6.79
N PRO A 157 2.60 0.77 6.51
CA PRO A 157 1.78 0.72 5.30
C PRO A 157 2.55 1.04 4.01
N ASP A 158 3.73 1.66 4.10
CA ASP A 158 4.62 1.89 2.96
C ASP A 158 5.67 0.77 2.77
N ARG A 159 5.69 -0.24 3.65
CA ARG A 159 6.57 -1.42 3.53
C ARG A 159 5.83 -2.60 2.96
N VAL A 160 5.22 -2.39 1.80
CA VAL A 160 4.44 -3.44 1.12
C VAL A 160 5.38 -4.35 0.33
N GLN A 161 5.38 -5.64 0.65
CA GLN A 161 6.17 -6.63 -0.07
C GLN A 161 5.31 -7.74 -0.64
N VAL A 162 5.69 -8.23 -1.82
CA VAL A 162 5.19 -9.50 -2.35
C VAL A 162 6.29 -10.55 -2.20
N LYS A 163 5.90 -11.72 -1.69
CA LYS A 163 6.79 -12.84 -1.41
C LYS A 163 6.44 -14.02 -2.30
N ILE A 164 7.39 -14.49 -3.10
CA ILE A 164 7.20 -15.57 -4.08
C ILE A 164 8.18 -16.69 -3.76
N GLY A 165 7.68 -17.89 -3.48
CA GLY A 165 8.50 -19.04 -3.06
C GLY A 165 8.76 -20.06 -4.16
N ALA A 166 9.88 -20.77 -4.08
CA ALA A 166 10.20 -21.94 -4.91
C ALA A 166 10.99 -23.01 -4.14
N CYS A 167 10.63 -24.28 -4.34
CA CYS A 167 11.43 -25.41 -3.87
C CYS A 167 12.69 -25.58 -4.74
N ASP A 168 13.62 -26.44 -4.34
CA ASP A 168 14.90 -26.59 -5.05
C ASP A 168 14.73 -27.08 -6.49
N LYS A 169 13.72 -27.93 -6.74
CA LYS A 169 13.35 -28.38 -8.09
C LYS A 169 12.94 -27.24 -9.03
N HIS A 170 12.40 -26.16 -8.48
CA HIS A 170 11.90 -25.00 -9.24
C HIS A 170 12.72 -23.72 -8.97
N LEU A 171 13.92 -23.84 -8.40
CA LEU A 171 14.80 -22.69 -8.17
C LEU A 171 15.21 -22.02 -9.49
N SER A 172 15.35 -22.80 -10.58
CA SER A 172 15.61 -22.27 -11.91
C SER A 172 14.46 -21.37 -12.40
N ASN A 173 13.20 -21.73 -12.15
CA ASN A 173 12.03 -20.91 -12.45
C ASN A 173 12.06 -19.60 -11.66
N LEU A 174 12.40 -19.65 -10.36
CA LEU A 174 12.55 -18.44 -9.54
C LEU A 174 13.67 -17.53 -10.04
N LYS A 175 14.83 -18.10 -10.41
CA LYS A 175 15.96 -17.35 -11.02
C LYS A 175 15.57 -16.72 -12.36
N LYS A 176 14.75 -17.42 -13.16
CA LYS A 176 14.22 -16.88 -14.41
C LYS A 176 13.30 -15.70 -14.15
N LEU A 177 12.40 -15.80 -13.17
CA LEU A 177 11.53 -14.70 -12.77
C LEU A 177 12.34 -13.48 -12.32
N GLU A 178 13.32 -13.68 -11.42
CA GLU A 178 14.21 -12.62 -10.93
C GLU A 178 14.84 -11.84 -12.09
N LYS A 179 15.41 -12.57 -13.07
CA LYS A 179 16.03 -11.99 -14.25
C LYS A 179 15.03 -11.26 -15.15
N LEU A 180 13.83 -11.81 -15.36
CA LEU A 180 12.79 -11.16 -16.16
C LEU A 180 12.33 -9.83 -15.54
N THR A 181 12.41 -9.71 -14.21
CA THR A 181 12.00 -8.52 -13.46
C THR A 181 13.16 -7.56 -13.13
N GLU A 182 14.36 -7.74 -13.70
CA GLU A 182 15.53 -6.91 -13.35
C GLU A 182 15.32 -5.41 -13.62
N ASN A 183 14.44 -5.10 -14.58
CA ASN A 183 14.07 -3.73 -14.94
C ASN A 183 13.11 -3.07 -13.93
N GLY A 184 12.76 -3.76 -12.84
CA GLY A 184 11.87 -3.26 -11.80
C GLY A 184 10.38 -3.34 -12.14
N VAL A 185 9.98 -4.13 -13.12
CA VAL A 185 8.57 -4.33 -13.50
C VAL A 185 8.24 -5.82 -13.56
N ILE A 186 7.03 -6.18 -13.12
CA ILE A 186 6.48 -7.53 -13.27
C ILE A 186 5.19 -7.51 -14.10
N THR A 187 5.03 -8.50 -14.97
CA THR A 187 3.82 -8.71 -15.78
C THR A 187 3.36 -10.16 -15.70
N GLU A 188 2.09 -10.42 -16.04
CA GLU A 188 1.55 -11.79 -16.12
C GLU A 188 2.33 -12.66 -17.12
N ASP A 189 2.80 -12.09 -18.23
CA ASP A 189 3.61 -12.82 -19.21
C ASP A 189 4.95 -13.27 -18.65
N MET A 190 5.60 -12.44 -17.84
CA MET A 190 6.83 -12.82 -17.16
C MET A 190 6.59 -13.94 -16.16
N VAL A 191 5.47 -13.88 -15.41
CA VAL A 191 5.06 -14.94 -14.48
C VAL A 191 4.78 -16.25 -15.23
N ARG A 192 4.04 -16.22 -16.35
CA ARG A 192 3.79 -17.38 -17.20
C ARG A 192 5.08 -17.98 -17.76
N GLN A 193 5.97 -17.14 -18.30
CA GLN A 193 7.26 -17.58 -18.82
C GLN A 193 8.15 -18.21 -17.74
N ALA A 194 8.09 -17.71 -16.50
CA ALA A 194 8.84 -18.27 -15.39
C ALA A 194 8.20 -19.55 -14.84
N GLY A 195 6.88 -19.63 -14.78
CA GLY A 195 6.13 -20.77 -14.22
C GLY A 195 6.34 -22.07 -14.98
N GLY A 196 6.34 -22.00 -16.32
CA GLY A 196 6.36 -23.20 -17.17
C GLY A 196 4.98 -23.82 -17.30
#